data_AF-A0A6I2Y665-F1
#
_entry.id   AF-A0A6I2Y665-F1
#
_cell.length_a   1.000
_cell.length_b   1.000
_cell.length_c   1.000
_cell.angle_alpha   90.00
_cell.angle_beta   90.00
_cell.angle_gamma   90.00
#
_symmetry.space_group_name_H-M   'P 1'
#
loop_
_entity.id
_entity.type
_entity.pdbx_description
1 polymer ?
#
loop_
_entity_poly.entity_id
_entity_poly.type
_entity_poly.pdbx_seq_one_letter_code
_entity_poly.pdbx_strand_id
1 'polypeptide(L)'
;MNGRSLLRSAAGKVSRPVVATLDRRLDALATRLERHTERLAVDQRTEIHRIDDRLTLDVAVLSEHLVGIDRTARRVSDANRPTMPRRFLLALPGEPLHVPEATDPDEVAAFVRDDDGAWVRAAVLDDSSLRVVVLPARPPA
;
A
#
# COMPACT_ATOMS: atom_id res chain seq x y z
N MET A 1 19.10 40.17 -87.21
CA MET A 1 19.10 39.73 -85.79
C MET A 1 17.88 38.83 -85.57
N ASN A 2 18.06 37.58 -85.16
CA ASN A 2 16.99 36.58 -85.10
C ASN A 2 16.18 36.65 -83.79
N GLY A 3 14.89 36.98 -83.87
CA GLY A 3 13.98 37.12 -82.72
C GLY A 3 13.87 35.90 -81.81
N ARG A 4 14.16 34.68 -82.31
CA ARG A 4 14.18 33.44 -81.52
C ARG A 4 15.30 33.39 -80.47
N SER A 5 16.39 34.14 -80.66
CA SER A 5 17.48 34.26 -79.68
C SER A 5 17.09 35.19 -78.53
N LEU A 6 16.39 36.29 -78.84
CA LEU A 6 15.90 37.25 -77.85
C LEU A 6 14.84 36.64 -76.94
N LEU A 7 13.90 35.86 -77.48
CA LEU A 7 12.87 35.16 -76.70
C LEU A 7 13.46 34.13 -75.73
N ARG A 8 14.49 33.37 -76.15
CA ARG A 8 15.17 32.41 -75.27
C ARG A 8 15.97 33.09 -74.16
N SER A 9 16.63 34.21 -74.47
CA SER A 9 17.36 35.03 -73.49
C SER A 9 16.40 35.64 -72.46
N ALA A 10 15.26 36.16 -72.90
CA ALA A 10 14.23 36.69 -72.01
C ALA A 10 13.64 35.60 -71.09
N ALA A 11 13.32 34.41 -71.64
CA ALA A 11 12.82 33.29 -70.84
C ALA A 11 13.86 32.78 -69.81
N GLY A 12 15.14 32.73 -70.17
CA GLY A 12 16.23 32.37 -69.25
C GLY A 12 16.46 33.40 -68.13
N LYS A 13 16.26 34.70 -68.43
CA LYS A 13 16.35 35.78 -67.45
C LYS A 13 15.19 35.82 -66.47
N VAL A 14 13.99 35.38 -66.87
CA VAL A 14 12.80 35.34 -66.00
C VAL A 14 12.72 34.04 -65.19
N SER A 15 13.14 32.90 -65.75
CA SER A 15 13.11 31.61 -65.05
C SER A 15 14.09 31.49 -63.88
N ARG A 16 15.33 32.00 -64.04
CA ARG A 16 16.35 31.97 -62.97
C ARG A 16 15.94 32.66 -61.66
N PRO A 17 15.40 33.89 -61.65
CA PRO A 17 14.97 34.54 -60.41
C PRO A 17 13.75 33.86 -59.78
N VAL A 18 12.87 33.25 -60.58
CA VAL A 18 11.74 32.45 -60.07
C VAL A 18 12.26 31.20 -59.35
N VAL A 19 13.19 30.45 -59.96
CA VAL A 19 13.82 29.29 -59.32
C VAL A 19 14.55 29.70 -58.04
N ALA A 20 15.38 30.74 -58.08
CA ALA A 20 16.09 31.22 -56.89
C ALA A 20 15.13 31.68 -55.75
N THR A 21 13.95 32.18 -56.10
CA THR A 21 12.92 32.54 -55.11
C THR A 21 12.25 31.29 -54.53
N LEU A 22 12.01 30.27 -55.35
CA LEU A 22 11.48 28.98 -54.90
C LEU A 22 12.47 28.27 -53.97
N ASP A 23 13.76 28.24 -54.33
CA ASP A 23 14.82 27.64 -53.50
C ASP A 23 14.88 28.29 -52.12
N ARG A 24 14.89 29.63 -52.04
CA ARG A 24 14.84 30.34 -50.76
C ARG A 24 13.60 30.04 -49.94
N ARG A 25 12.44 29.86 -50.59
CA ARG A 25 11.20 29.49 -49.90
C ARG A 25 11.26 28.06 -49.38
N LEU A 26 11.85 27.14 -50.13
CA LEU A 26 12.07 25.76 -49.69
C LEU A 26 13.04 25.72 -48.51
N ASP A 27 14.16 26.44 -48.55
CA ASP A 27 15.11 26.53 -47.44
C ASP A 27 14.46 27.11 -46.17
N ALA A 28 13.65 28.16 -46.33
CA ALA A 28 12.92 28.76 -45.22
C ALA A 28 11.89 27.80 -44.61
N LEU A 29 11.19 27.02 -45.44
CA LEU A 29 10.26 25.99 -44.98
C LEU A 29 10.99 24.83 -44.29
N ALA A 30 12.11 24.37 -44.84
CA ALA A 30 12.93 23.32 -44.24
C ALA A 30 13.43 23.74 -42.85
N THR A 31 13.98 24.95 -42.74
CA THR A 31 14.43 25.51 -41.46
C THR A 31 13.28 25.63 -40.45
N ARG A 32 12.08 26.02 -40.92
CA ARG A 32 10.89 26.12 -40.05
C ARG A 32 10.43 24.75 -39.59
N LEU A 33 10.46 23.75 -40.46
CA LEU A 33 10.12 22.37 -40.16
C LEU A 33 11.08 21.81 -39.10
N GLU A 34 12.39 21.99 -39.29
CA GLU A 34 13.43 21.56 -38.35
C GLU A 34 13.20 22.14 -36.95
N ARG A 35 13.03 23.46 -36.85
CA ARG A 35 12.73 24.13 -35.56
C ARG A 35 11.45 23.63 -34.92
N HIS A 36 10.42 23.35 -35.74
CA HIS A 36 9.17 22.82 -35.24
C HIS A 36 9.34 21.40 -34.70
N THR A 37 10.07 20.54 -35.41
CA THR A 37 10.35 19.17 -34.96
C THR A 37 11.21 19.14 -33.70
N GLU A 38 12.20 20.02 -33.60
CA GLU A 38 13.03 20.15 -32.40
C GLU A 38 12.21 20.59 -31.20
N ARG A 39 11.37 21.63 -31.38
CA ARG A 39 10.45 22.08 -30.33
C ARG A 39 9.50 20.96 -29.89
N LEU A 40 8.89 20.24 -30.84
CA LEU A 40 7.99 19.14 -30.53
C LEU A 40 8.72 18.04 -29.73
N ALA A 41 9.96 17.71 -30.09
CA ALA A 41 10.75 16.72 -29.36
C ALA A 41 11.05 17.16 -27.92
N VAL A 42 11.37 18.44 -27.70
CA VAL A 42 11.59 19.02 -26.37
C VAL A 42 10.29 19.02 -25.55
N ASP A 43 9.19 19.44 -26.15
CA ASP A 43 7.87 19.47 -25.49
C ASP A 43 7.44 18.05 -25.09
N GLN A 44 7.57 17.08 -25.99
CA GLN A 44 7.27 15.67 -25.72
C GLN A 44 8.13 15.11 -24.58
N ARG A 45 9.45 15.38 -24.60
CA ARG A 45 10.35 14.92 -23.55
C ARG A 45 10.02 15.53 -22.19
N THR A 46 9.65 16.81 -22.18
CA THR A 46 9.26 17.52 -20.96
C THR A 46 7.97 16.95 -20.39
N GLU A 47 6.97 16.68 -21.24
CA GLU A 47 5.70 16.08 -20.80
C GLU A 47 5.90 14.64 -20.31
N ILE A 48 6.75 13.84 -20.97
CA ILE A 48 7.12 12.50 -20.50
C ILE A 48 7.74 12.57 -19.11
N HIS A 49 8.71 13.45 -18.88
CA HIS A 49 9.31 13.62 -17.55
C HIS A 49 8.29 14.04 -16.50
N ARG A 50 7.38 14.96 -16.83
CA ARG A 50 6.31 15.38 -15.93
C ARG A 50 5.36 14.23 -15.57
N ILE A 51 5.02 13.39 -16.54
CA ILE A 51 4.18 12.20 -16.32
C ILE A 51 4.92 11.19 -15.45
N ASP A 52 6.20 10.97 -15.69
CA ASP A 52 7.05 10.04 -14.92
C ASP A 52 7.20 10.45 -13.45
N ASP A 53 7.46 11.74 -13.20
CA ASP A 53 7.52 12.31 -11.85
C ASP A 53 6.19 12.12 -11.11
N ARG A 54 5.07 12.34 -11.80
CA ARG A 54 3.73 12.15 -11.23
C ARG A 54 3.44 10.69 -10.93
N LEU A 55 3.77 9.78 -11.85
CA LEU A 55 3.60 8.33 -11.65
C LEU A 55 4.41 7.85 -10.45
N THR A 56 5.63 8.35 -10.30
CA THR A 56 6.49 8.02 -9.14
C THR A 56 5.83 8.44 -7.83
N LEU A 57 5.25 9.65 -7.78
CA LEU A 57 4.52 10.12 -6.61
C LEU A 57 3.26 9.27 -6.33
N ASP A 58 2.46 9.01 -7.36
CA ASP A 58 1.23 8.23 -7.23
C ASP A 58 1.51 6.81 -6.72
N VAL A 59 2.58 6.15 -7.20
CA VAL A 59 3.03 4.84 -6.72
C VAL A 59 3.45 4.89 -5.25
N ALA A 60 4.15 5.93 -4.82
CA ALA A 60 4.56 6.10 -3.42
C ALA A 60 3.34 6.24 -2.50
N VAL A 61 2.37 7.07 -2.88
CA VAL A 61 1.11 7.27 -2.13
C VAL A 61 0.30 5.98 -2.06
N LEU A 62 0.15 5.25 -3.17
CA LEU A 62 -0.55 3.97 -3.20
C LEU A 62 0.12 2.93 -2.29
N SER A 63 1.46 2.89 -2.28
CA SER A 63 2.22 2.00 -1.40
C SER A 63 1.99 2.32 0.07
N GLU A 64 1.97 3.60 0.44
CA GLU A 64 1.65 4.03 1.81
C GLU A 64 0.23 3.62 2.22
N HIS A 65 -0.76 3.85 1.35
CA HIS A 65 -2.14 3.44 1.60
C HIS A 65 -2.28 1.92 1.76
N LEU A 66 -1.62 1.11 0.93
CA LEU A 66 -1.65 -0.35 1.04
C LEU A 66 -1.07 -0.84 2.36
N VAL A 67 0.02 -0.24 2.82
CA VAL A 67 0.60 -0.53 4.15
C VAL A 67 -0.37 -0.13 5.27
N GLY A 68 -1.06 1.01 5.14
CA GLY A 68 -2.09 1.45 6.09
C GLY A 68 -3.28 0.48 6.16
N ILE A 69 -3.74 -0.01 5.01
CA ILE A 69 -4.82 -0.99 4.90
C ILE A 69 -4.40 -2.32 5.54
N ASP A 70 -3.22 -2.86 5.23
CA ASP A 70 -2.72 -4.12 5.82
C ASP A 70 -2.62 -4.02 7.35
N ARG A 71 -2.06 -2.93 7.89
CA ARG A 71 -2.02 -2.71 9.35
C ARG A 71 -3.41 -2.66 9.98
N THR A 72 -4.35 -1.99 9.33
CA THR A 72 -5.72 -1.88 9.83
C THR A 72 -6.44 -3.22 9.78
N ALA A 73 -6.27 -3.97 8.69
CA ALA A 73 -6.83 -5.31 8.53
C ALA A 73 -6.31 -6.26 9.62
N ARG A 74 -5.01 -6.23 9.94
CA ARG A 74 -4.43 -7.00 11.05
C ARG A 74 -5.04 -6.64 12.39
N ARG A 75 -5.14 -5.34 12.71
CA ARG A 75 -5.77 -4.89 13.96
C ARG A 75 -7.21 -5.34 14.09
N VAL A 76 -7.99 -5.25 13.01
CA VAL A 76 -9.39 -5.72 12.99
C VAL A 76 -9.43 -7.24 13.17
N SER A 77 -8.55 -7.98 12.49
CA SER A 77 -8.45 -9.44 12.65
C SER A 77 -8.06 -9.84 14.08
N ASP A 78 -7.14 -9.11 14.71
CA ASP A 78 -6.69 -9.37 16.08
C ASP A 78 -7.79 -9.03 17.10
N ALA A 79 -8.51 -7.92 16.90
CA ALA A 79 -9.62 -7.51 17.75
C ALA A 79 -10.81 -8.47 17.65
N ASN A 80 -11.07 -8.99 16.45
CA ASN A 80 -12.12 -9.99 16.21
C ASN A 80 -11.63 -11.42 16.42
N ARG A 81 -10.38 -11.61 16.87
CA ARG A 81 -9.89 -12.94 17.22
C ARG A 81 -10.74 -13.44 18.38
N PRO A 82 -11.43 -14.59 18.23
CA PRO A 82 -12.26 -15.10 19.31
C PRO A 82 -11.37 -15.37 20.52
N THR A 83 -11.47 -14.51 21.53
CA THR A 83 -10.97 -14.82 22.85
C THR A 83 -11.89 -15.89 23.42
N MET A 84 -11.37 -17.09 23.65
CA MET A 84 -12.10 -18.06 24.45
C MET A 84 -12.52 -17.36 25.75
N PRO A 85 -13.80 -17.44 26.14
CA PRO A 85 -14.20 -16.91 27.42
C PRO A 85 -13.30 -17.53 28.51
N ARG A 86 -12.96 -16.78 29.55
CA ARG A 86 -12.20 -17.30 30.69
C ARG A 86 -13.13 -17.31 31.89
N ARG A 87 -13.14 -18.41 32.63
CA ARG A 87 -13.87 -18.53 33.90
C ARG A 87 -12.88 -18.24 35.03
N PHE A 88 -13.29 -17.40 35.97
CA PHE A 88 -12.49 -17.05 37.15
C PHE A 88 -13.17 -17.62 38.38
N LEU A 89 -12.45 -18.43 39.16
CA LEU A 89 -12.88 -18.86 40.49
C LEU A 89 -12.12 -18.03 41.52
N LEU A 90 -12.85 -17.45 42.47
CA LEU A 90 -12.34 -16.54 43.48
C LEU A 90 -12.67 -17.11 44.86
N ALA A 91 -11.68 -17.17 45.75
CA ALA A 91 -11.88 -17.52 47.14
C ALA A 91 -11.20 -16.51 48.06
N LEU A 92 -11.92 -16.10 49.11
CA LEU A 92 -11.37 -15.28 50.16
C LEU A 92 -10.37 -16.10 51.02
N PRO A 93 -9.46 -15.43 51.74
CA PRO A 93 -8.58 -16.09 52.70
C PRO A 93 -9.40 -16.89 53.72
N GLY A 94 -9.06 -18.17 53.91
CA GLY A 94 -9.76 -19.06 54.84
C GLY A 94 -11.06 -19.70 54.33
N GLU A 95 -11.57 -19.33 53.14
CA GLU A 95 -12.77 -19.94 52.57
C GLU A 95 -12.44 -21.08 51.58
N PRO A 96 -13.25 -22.15 51.49
CA PRO A 96 -13.04 -23.18 50.48
C PRO A 96 -13.29 -22.60 49.07
N LEU A 97 -12.46 -23.00 48.09
CA LEU A 97 -12.66 -22.64 46.70
C LEU A 97 -13.96 -23.26 46.18
N HIS A 98 -14.96 -22.42 45.88
CA HIS A 98 -16.23 -22.90 45.37
C HIS A 98 -16.12 -23.18 43.86
N VAL A 99 -16.05 -24.46 43.50
CA VAL A 99 -16.04 -24.92 42.10
C VAL A 99 -17.49 -25.14 41.66
N PRO A 100 -17.97 -24.51 40.58
CA PRO A 100 -19.30 -24.76 40.03
C PRO A 100 -19.45 -26.22 39.59
N GLU A 101 -20.61 -26.81 39.80
CA GLU A 101 -20.93 -28.22 39.53
C GLU A 101 -20.72 -28.63 38.05
N ALA A 102 -20.75 -27.65 37.13
CA ALA A 102 -20.51 -27.83 35.70
C ALA A 102 -19.02 -27.79 35.29
N THR A 103 -18.08 -27.85 36.23
CA THR A 103 -16.63 -27.85 35.97
C THR A 103 -16.11 -29.28 35.77
N ASP A 104 -15.29 -29.49 34.75
CA ASP A 104 -14.80 -30.83 34.38
C ASP A 104 -13.87 -31.40 35.47
N PRO A 105 -14.07 -32.65 35.93
CA PRO A 105 -13.20 -33.30 36.90
C PRO A 105 -11.72 -33.31 36.51
N ASP A 106 -11.39 -33.41 35.21
CA ASP A 106 -10.00 -33.41 34.73
C ASP A 106 -9.37 -32.01 34.78
N GLU A 107 -10.18 -30.94 34.66
CA GLU A 107 -9.74 -29.56 34.90
C GLU A 107 -9.51 -29.32 36.40
N VAL A 108 -10.32 -29.94 37.26
CA VAL A 108 -10.20 -29.88 38.73
C VAL A 108 -9.03 -30.74 39.25
N ALA A 109 -8.66 -31.82 38.55
CA ALA A 109 -7.54 -32.69 38.91
C ALA A 109 -6.16 -32.00 38.81
N ALA A 110 -6.07 -30.86 38.10
CA ALA A 110 -4.89 -29.99 38.11
C ALA A 110 -4.73 -29.18 39.43
N PHE A 111 -5.66 -29.34 40.38
CA PHE A 111 -5.67 -28.72 41.69
C PHE A 111 -5.49 -29.82 42.75
N VAL A 112 -4.60 -29.59 43.70
CA VAL A 112 -4.26 -30.53 44.77
C VAL A 112 -4.98 -30.09 46.03
N ARG A 113 -5.50 -31.04 46.81
CA ARG A 113 -5.96 -30.76 48.17
C ARG A 113 -4.75 -30.55 49.08
N ASP A 114 -4.67 -29.41 49.76
CA ASP A 114 -3.70 -29.23 50.85
C ASP A 114 -4.08 -30.07 52.08
N ASP A 115 -3.20 -30.04 53.09
CA ASP A 115 -3.34 -30.81 54.33
C ASP A 115 -4.59 -30.41 55.15
N ASP A 116 -5.17 -29.24 54.88
CA ASP A 116 -6.40 -28.74 55.51
C ASP A 116 -7.66 -29.03 54.67
N GLY A 117 -7.51 -29.75 53.55
CA GLY A 117 -8.61 -30.19 52.69
C GLY A 117 -9.12 -29.14 51.71
N ALA A 118 -8.38 -28.05 51.47
CA ALA A 118 -8.70 -27.00 50.50
C ALA A 118 -8.05 -27.28 49.13
N TRP A 119 -8.76 -26.97 48.04
CA TRP A 119 -8.27 -27.17 46.67
C TRP A 119 -7.37 -26.00 46.21
N VAL A 120 -6.11 -26.28 45.89
CA VAL A 120 -5.09 -25.28 45.52
C VAL A 120 -4.44 -25.62 44.17
N ARG A 121 -4.20 -24.62 43.31
CA ARG A 121 -3.39 -24.80 42.10
C ARG A 121 -1.91 -24.82 42.53
N ALA A 122 -1.15 -25.85 42.16
CA ALA A 122 0.16 -26.21 42.72
C ALA A 122 1.29 -25.14 42.75
N ALA A 123 1.04 -23.89 42.35
CA ALA A 123 2.06 -22.85 42.18
C ALA A 123 1.80 -21.52 42.91
N VAL A 124 0.75 -21.36 43.73
CA VAL A 124 0.51 -20.10 44.46
C VAL A 124 0.11 -20.38 45.91
N LEU A 125 1.12 -20.62 46.75
CA LEU A 125 0.97 -20.70 48.20
C LEU A 125 1.71 -19.52 48.82
N ASP A 126 0.97 -18.47 49.18
CA ASP A 126 1.34 -17.54 50.25
C ASP A 126 0.05 -17.07 50.95
N ASP A 127 0.03 -17.21 52.28
CA ASP A 127 -1.15 -17.31 53.16
C ASP A 127 -1.96 -16.01 53.32
N SER A 128 -1.58 -14.94 52.63
CA SER A 128 -2.10 -13.58 52.88
C SER A 128 -2.87 -12.97 51.71
N SER A 129 -3.09 -13.70 50.61
CA SER A 129 -3.54 -13.10 49.36
C SER A 129 -4.71 -13.84 48.69
N LEU A 130 -5.60 -13.06 48.07
CA LEU A 130 -6.77 -13.51 47.29
C LEU A 130 -6.39 -14.67 46.35
N ARG A 131 -7.10 -15.80 46.44
CA ARG A 131 -6.86 -16.95 45.56
C ARG A 131 -7.71 -16.81 44.29
N VAL A 132 -7.05 -16.58 43.15
CA VAL A 132 -7.68 -16.45 41.83
C VAL A 132 -7.27 -17.61 40.94
N VAL A 133 -8.25 -18.33 40.40
CA VAL A 133 -8.03 -19.42 39.45
C VAL A 133 -8.63 -19.06 38.10
N VAL A 134 -7.85 -19.20 37.03
CA VAL A 134 -8.28 -18.94 35.65
C VAL A 134 -8.43 -20.25 34.89
N LEU A 135 -9.65 -20.54 34.43
CA LEU A 135 -10.01 -21.72 33.64
C LEU A 135 -10.37 -21.32 32.20
N PRO A 136 -10.02 -22.15 31.20
CA PRO A 136 -10.56 -21.98 29.85
C PRO A 136 -12.09 -22.18 29.85
N ALA A 137 -12.84 -21.38 29.08
CA ALA A 137 -14.23 -21.70 28.83
C ALA A 137 -14.34 -22.88 27.87
N ARG A 138 -15.30 -23.75 28.17
CA ARG A 138 -15.68 -24.87 27.32
C ARG A 138 -16.17 -24.32 25.97
N PRO A 139 -15.78 -24.89 24.83
CA PRO A 139 -16.46 -24.59 23.57
C PRO A 139 -17.94 -24.97 23.72
N PRO A 140 -18.88 -24.20 23.12
CA PRO A 140 -20.28 -24.61 23.08
C PRO A 140 -20.38 -25.98 22.39
N ALA A 141 -21.15 -26.88 22.98
CA ALA A 141 -21.45 -28.20 22.43
C ALA A 141 -22.30 -28.10 21.15
#